data_AF-A0A1M6S1L7-F1
#
_entry.id   AF-A0A1M6S1L7-F1
#
_cell.length_a   1.000
_cell.length_b   1.000
_cell.length_c   1.000
_cell.angle_alpha   90.00
_cell.angle_beta   90.00
_cell.angle_gamma   90.00
#
_symmetry.space_group_name_H-M   'P 1'
#
loop_
_entity.id
_entity.type
_entity.pdbx_description
1 polymer ?
#
loop_
_entity_poly.entity_id
_entity_poly.type
_entity_poly.pdbx_seq_one_letter_code
_entity_poly.pdbx_strand_id
1 'polypeptide(L)' 'MEMKKSSFNWTLKYDEIDYVIDGTLEIIIGYRKVVGKKGDILLIPKNTEIQFSTPDFCRFMYVVYPANWQEQ' A
#
# COMPACT_ATOMS: atom_id res chain seq x y z
N MET A 1 3.76 -8.28 2.38
CA MET A 1 4.05 -8.27 0.94
C MET A 1 5.50 -7.83 0.71
N GLU A 2 6.12 -8.33 -0.35
CA GLU A 2 7.42 -7.85 -0.84
C GLU A 2 7.29 -7.39 -2.28
N MET A 3 7.92 -6.26 -2.60
CA MET A 3 7.93 -5.67 -3.94
C MET A 3 9.37 -5.31 -4.32
N LYS A 4 9.70 -5.45 -5.60
CA LYS A 4 11.00 -5.05 -6.15
C LYS A 4 10.82 -4.32 -7.47
N LYS A 5 11.20 -3.04 -7.49
CA LYS A 5 11.17 -2.12 -8.64
C LYS A 5 9.94 -2.32 -9.52
N SER A 6 8.77 -2.24 -8.90
CA SER A 6 7.49 -2.56 -9.53
C SER A 6 6.41 -1.58 -9.10
N SER A 7 5.39 -1.46 -9.95
CA SER A 7 4.18 -0.69 -9.67
C SER A 7 2.97 -1.38 -10.26
N PHE A 8 1.83 -1.33 -9.57
CA PHE A 8 0.56 -1.87 -10.07
C PHE A 8 -0.63 -1.06 -9.55
N ASN A 9 -1.67 -0.96 -10.37
CA ASN A 9 -2.91 -0.28 -10.00
C ASN A 9 -3.77 -1.18 -9.13
N TRP A 10 -4.43 -0.60 -8.13
CA TRP A 10 -5.33 -1.32 -7.24
C TRP A 10 -6.44 -0.39 -6.75
N THR A 11 -7.67 -0.92 -6.66
CA THR A 11 -8.79 -0.22 -6.02
C THR A 11 -9.12 -0.95 -4.73
N LEU A 12 -8.90 -0.31 -3.59
CA LEU A 12 -9.21 -0.92 -2.30
C LEU A 12 -10.70 -0.76 -2.01
N LYS A 13 -11.42 -1.88 -1.88
CA LYS A 13 -12.83 -1.93 -1.44
C LYS A 13 -12.97 -2.16 0.08
N TYR A 14 -11.87 -1.97 0.79
CA TYR A 14 -11.66 -2.20 2.22
C TYR A 14 -10.65 -1.18 2.74
N ASP A 15 -10.62 -0.99 4.06
CA ASP A 15 -9.55 -0.21 4.69
C ASP A 15 -8.30 -1.09 4.82
N GLU A 16 -7.13 -0.50 4.60
CA GLU A 16 -5.82 -1.15 4.75
C GLU A 16 -4.87 -0.29 5.59
N ILE A 17 -4.16 -0.93 6.52
CA ILE A 17 -3.05 -0.34 7.26
C ILE A 17 -1.77 -1.08 6.87
N ASP A 18 -0.80 -0.33 6.35
CA ASP A 18 0.52 -0.82 6.01
C ASP A 18 1.55 -0.42 7.06
N TYR A 19 2.28 -1.39 7.59
CA TYR A 19 3.51 -1.15 8.34
C TYR A 19 4.72 -1.50 7.47
N VAL A 20 5.56 -0.52 7.17
CA VAL A 20 6.75 -0.70 6.33
C VAL A 20 7.88 -1.28 7.17
N ILE A 21 8.19 -2.55 6.96
CA ILE A 21 9.22 -3.28 7.70
C ILE A 21 10.62 -2.94 7.16
N ASP A 22 10.75 -2.78 5.84
CA ASP A 22 11.99 -2.40 5.18
C ASP A 22 11.75 -1.74 3.82
N GLY A 23 12.70 -0.94 3.34
CA GLY A 23 12.63 -0.29 2.04
C GLY A 23 11.69 0.92 1.97
N THR A 24 11.06 1.15 0.81
CA THR A 24 10.19 2.31 0.55
C THR A 24 8.92 1.92 -0.19
N LEU A 25 7.77 2.18 0.44
CA LEU A 25 6.44 2.06 -0.14
C LEU A 25 5.98 3.42 -0.65
N GLU A 26 5.58 3.48 -1.92
CA GLU A 26 4.97 4.67 -2.51
C GLU A 26 3.50 4.36 -2.85
N ILE A 27 2.58 5.14 -2.29
CA ILE A 27 1.15 5.10 -2.63
C ILE A 27 0.87 6.32 -3.50
N ILE A 28 0.58 6.07 -4.78
CA ILE A 28 0.29 7.12 -5.76
C ILE A 28 -1.22 7.27 -5.89
N ILE A 29 -1.72 8.50 -5.73
CA ILE A 29 -3.15 8.84 -5.73
C ILE A 29 -3.33 10.07 -6.63
N GLY A 30 -3.76 9.86 -7.87
CA GLY A 30 -3.78 10.90 -8.89
C GLY A 30 -2.38 11.52 -9.09
N TYR A 31 -2.24 12.82 -8.83
CA TYR A 31 -0.96 13.52 -8.91
C TYR A 31 -0.18 13.57 -7.60
N ARG A 32 -0.72 12.99 -6.52
CA ARG A 32 -0.08 12.98 -5.20
C ARG A 32 0.64 11.66 -4.97
N LYS A 33 1.71 11.72 -4.20
CA LYS A 33 2.47 10.57 -3.75
C LYS A 33 2.64 10.64 -2.23
N VAL A 34 2.21 9.59 -1.55
CA VAL A 34 2.47 9.36 -0.12
C VAL A 34 3.60 8.34 -0.03
N VAL A 35 4.63 8.64 0.76
CA VAL A 35 5.83 7.80 0.85
C VAL A 35 5.99 7.33 2.28
N GLY A 36 6.00 6.02 2.47
CA GLY A 36 6.39 5.38 3.72
C GLY A 36 7.75 4.69 3.59
N LYS A 37 8.59 4.87 4.59
CA LYS A 37 9.89 4.22 4.75
C LYS A 37 9.85 3.26 5.93
N LYS A 38 10.92 2.49 6.10
CA LYS A 38 11.10 1.60 7.26
C LYS A 38 10.67 2.25 8.59
N GLY A 39 9.70 1.62 9.25
CA GLY A 39 9.13 2.05 10.53
C GLY A 39 7.83 2.86 10.41
N ASP A 40 7.50 3.36 9.21
CA ASP A 40 6.29 4.15 8.99
C ASP A 40 5.04 3.27 8.92
N ILE A 41 3.90 3.86 9.27
CA ILE A 41 2.57 3.29 9.11
C ILE A 41 1.76 4.16 8.15
N LEU A 42 1.09 3.54 7.18
CA LEU A 42 0.17 4.20 6.26
C LEU A 42 -1.23 3.64 6.45
N LEU A 43 -2.24 4.52 6.38
CA LEU A 43 -3.65 4.15 6.29
C LEU A 43 -4.12 4.46 4.88
N ILE A 44 -4.71 3.47 4.21
CA ILE A 44 -5.36 3.60 2.91
C ILE A 44 -6.86 3.35 3.12
N PRO A 45 -7.71 4.40 3.03
CA PRO A 45 -9.14 4.26 3.27
C PRO A 45 -9.85 3.43 2.20
N LYS A 46 -10.95 2.79 2.58
CA LYS A 46 -11.88 2.10 1.68
C LYS A 46 -12.34 3.01 0.53
N ASN A 47 -12.53 2.40 -0.64
CA ASN A 47 -12.92 3.01 -1.91
C ASN A 47 -11.89 4.00 -2.47
N THR A 48 -10.61 3.76 -2.21
CA THR A 48 -9.51 4.52 -2.80
C THR A 48 -8.92 3.78 -3.99
N GLU A 49 -8.80 4.46 -5.14
CA GLU A 49 -8.03 4.00 -6.29
C GLU A 49 -6.60 4.52 -6.20
N ILE A 50 -5.64 3.61 -6.23
CA ILE A 50 -4.22 3.91 -6.05
C ILE A 50 -3.35 3.14 -7.05
N GLN A 51 -2.08 3.52 -7.10
CA GLN A 51 -1.01 2.66 -7.59
C GLN A 51 -0.05 2.38 -6.44
N PHE A 52 0.08 1.10 -6.08
CA PHE A 52 1.16 0.63 -5.22
C PHE A 52 2.46 0.66 -6.02
N SER A 53 3.52 1.21 -5.45
CA SER A 53 4.82 1.30 -6.11
C SER A 53 5.98 1.17 -5.13
N THR A 54 7.09 0.64 -5.62
CA THR A 54 8.39 0.80 -4.97
C THR A 54 9.46 1.14 -6.02
N PRO A 55 10.29 2.17 -5.77
CA PRO A 55 11.35 2.54 -6.72
C PRO A 55 12.50 1.53 -6.75
N ASP A 56 12.67 0.73 -5.68
CA ASP A 56 13.73 -0.29 -5.59
C ASP A 56 13.26 -1.54 -4.85
N PHE A 57 13.07 -1.47 -3.53
CA PHE A 57 12.58 -2.58 -2.72
C PHE A 57 11.67 -2.09 -1.60
N CYS A 58 10.66 -2.89 -1.27
CA CYS A 58 9.82 -2.69 -0.10
C CYS A 58 9.37 -4.02 0.47
N ARG A 59 9.41 -4.15 1.80
CA ARG A 59 8.75 -5.21 2.55
C ARG A 59 7.84 -4.57 3.58
N PHE A 60 6.55 -4.87 3.52
CA PHE A 60 5.55 -4.31 4.43
C PHE A 60 4.54 -5.37 4.86
N MET A 61 3.95 -5.19 6.04
CA MET A 61 2.80 -5.95 6.50
C MET A 61 1.55 -5.12 6.26
N TYR A 62 0.48 -5.74 5.76
CA TYR A 62 -0.82 -5.10 5.63
C TYR A 62 -1.81 -5.75 6.59
N VAL A 63 -2.70 -4.94 7.15
CA VAL A 63 -3.87 -5.37 7.94
C VAL A 63 -5.10 -4.73 7.31
N VAL A 64 -6.10 -5.54 7.03
CA VAL A 64 -7.29 -5.11 6.28
C VAL A 64 -8.57 -5.40 7.04
N TYR A 65 -9.60 -4.60 6.78
CA TYR A 65 -10.96 -4.85 7.26
C TYR A 65 -12.00 -4.60 6.15
N PRO A 66 -12.93 -5.55 5.91
CA PRO A 66 -13.10 -6.85 6.58
C PRO A 66 -12.06 -7.90 6.13
N ALA A 67 -11.94 -8.99 6.89
CA ALA A 67 -10.97 -10.05 6.59
C ALA A 67 -11.24 -10.80 5.27
N ASN A 68 -12.52 -10.93 4.87
CA ASN A 68 -12.93 -11.46 3.57
C ASN A 68 -12.86 -10.39 2.46
N TRP A 69 -11.78 -9.62 2.44
CA TRP A 69 -11.58 -8.47 1.55
C TRP A 69 -11.67 -8.81 0.06
N GLN A 70 -11.40 -10.07 -0.32
CA GLN A 70 -11.51 -10.55 -1.70
C GLN A 70 -12.95 -10.61 -2.23
N GLU A 71 -13.93 -10.64 -1.33
CA GLU A 71 -15.35 -10.67 -1.66
C GLU A 71 -15.97 -9.25 -1.73
N GLN A 72 -15.14 -8.21 -1.60
CA GLN A 72 -15.56 -6.80 -1.59
C GLN A 72 -15.52 -6.13 -2.96
#